data_AF-A0A101JRZ0-F1
#
_entry.id   AF-A0A101JRZ0-F1
#
_cell.length_a   1.000
_cell.length_b   1.000
_cell.length_c   1.000
_cell.angle_alpha   90.00
_cell.angle_beta   90.00
_cell.angle_gamma   90.00
#
_symmetry.space_group_name_H-M   'P 1'
#
loop_
_entity.id
_entity.type
_entity.pdbx_description
1 polymer ?
#
loop_
_entity_poly.entity_id
_entity_poly.type
_entity_poly.pdbx_seq_one_letter_code
_entity_poly.pdbx_strand_id
1 'polypeptide(L)'
;MGSLSGDVLDELARAGRIDAVRDLLCAAGEAERMAFGPEVAARLRAMRAADWQAEFDPAGSYVLAVLGSAPTAAAAESLLCRRDLRDKWGRVPVEHALAVLHARKPPWCGDLGVRLGARLGGDDPWAHGWQLVAALCAEGGVTPPVPSGVIAGWIGHLQWPGLAASRLVPFAGRLRADPHLDLLLPVVFEADRTGVDLTAADWDPRTKSHVGPPAFPAAVAGLVAEGRLDRGRILSATVARLARGGSATELRAFALLHAALGPSVPELAAHLGGYARMLTAAPAPVAGLAQRCLRAVDKAGLLDLDTVLSAGALVLAGPVKSLAKAQLVWFGTLATREPARLAEILETAAIALDHPAPELRERARTLIEQHTARPAPGAAGVPSNRPEAFLPVPMVERPLS
;
A
#
# COMPACT_ATOMS: atom_id res chain seq x y z
N MET A 1 -19.49 33.89 -35.39
CA MET A 1 -18.79 32.72 -34.82
C MET A 1 -17.62 32.43 -35.75
N GLY A 2 -16.39 32.37 -35.23
CA GLY A 2 -15.19 32.25 -36.06
C GLY A 2 -15.10 30.89 -36.74
N SER A 3 -14.50 30.85 -37.93
CA SER A 3 -14.19 29.60 -38.63
C SER A 3 -13.20 28.76 -37.81
N LEU A 4 -13.40 27.45 -37.78
CA LEU A 4 -12.43 26.52 -37.20
C LEU A 4 -11.17 26.52 -38.09
N SER A 5 -10.10 27.17 -37.62
CA SER A 5 -8.81 27.25 -38.31
C SER A 5 -7.66 27.16 -37.31
N GLY A 6 -6.48 26.77 -37.80
CA GLY A 6 -5.33 26.56 -36.94
C GLY A 6 -4.73 27.86 -36.42
N ASP A 7 -4.86 28.97 -37.15
CA ASP A 7 -4.43 30.29 -36.67
C ASP A 7 -5.26 30.73 -35.47
N VAL A 8 -6.57 30.49 -35.51
CA VAL A 8 -7.48 30.75 -34.39
C VAL A 8 -7.14 29.84 -33.20
N LEU A 9 -6.83 28.55 -33.45
CA LEU A 9 -6.37 27.65 -32.39
C LEU A 9 -5.10 28.16 -31.71
N ASP A 10 -4.10 28.57 -32.48
CA ASP A 10 -2.83 29.09 -31.96
C ASP A 10 -3.02 30.36 -31.15
N GLU A 11 -3.84 31.29 -31.64
CA GLU A 11 -4.17 32.53 -30.93
C GLU A 11 -4.84 32.22 -29.59
N LEU A 12 -5.89 31.38 -29.59
CA LEU A 12 -6.62 31.03 -28.37
C LEU A 12 -5.77 30.22 -27.39
N ALA A 13 -4.93 29.31 -27.89
CA ALA A 13 -4.04 28.51 -27.05
C ALA A 13 -2.98 29.37 -26.37
N ARG A 14 -2.34 30.31 -27.10
CA ARG A 14 -1.37 31.25 -26.54
C ARG A 14 -2.00 32.24 -25.56
N ALA A 15 -3.27 32.59 -25.75
CA ALA A 15 -4.03 33.42 -24.83
C ALA A 15 -4.62 32.66 -23.63
N GLY A 16 -4.37 31.34 -23.50
CA GLY A 16 -4.91 30.51 -22.42
C GLY A 16 -6.44 30.34 -22.45
N ARG A 17 -7.10 30.62 -23.59
CA ARG A 17 -8.56 30.60 -23.73
C ARG A 17 -9.09 29.22 -24.12
N ILE A 18 -8.82 28.22 -23.27
CA ILE A 18 -9.21 26.83 -23.53
C ILE A 18 -10.74 26.65 -23.64
N ASP A 19 -11.52 27.41 -22.86
CA ASP A 19 -12.98 27.45 -22.97
C ASP A 19 -13.46 27.85 -24.38
N ALA A 20 -12.79 28.82 -25.01
CA ALA A 20 -13.15 29.27 -26.35
C ALA A 20 -12.81 28.20 -27.42
N VAL A 21 -11.73 27.43 -27.21
CA VAL A 21 -11.39 26.30 -28.08
C VAL A 21 -12.45 25.20 -27.96
N ARG A 22 -12.88 24.87 -26.73
CA ARG A 22 -14.01 23.96 -26.50
C ARG A 22 -15.26 24.44 -27.24
N ASP A 23 -15.66 25.70 -27.05
CA ASP A 23 -16.89 26.24 -27.63
C ASP A 23 -16.86 26.23 -29.16
N LEU A 24 -15.72 26.54 -29.78
CA LEU A 24 -15.54 26.43 -31.24
C LEU A 24 -15.72 24.99 -31.72
N LEU A 25 -15.12 24.01 -31.05
CA LEU A 25 -15.20 22.59 -31.42
C LEU A 25 -16.62 22.02 -31.24
N CYS A 26 -17.31 22.44 -30.17
CA CYS A 26 -18.70 22.06 -29.92
C CYS A 26 -19.67 22.64 -30.95
N ALA A 27 -19.43 23.87 -31.42
CA ALA A 27 -20.26 24.54 -32.40
C ALA A 27 -20.03 24.08 -33.85
N ALA A 28 -18.84 23.56 -34.15
CA ALA A 28 -18.47 23.12 -35.49
C ALA A 28 -19.30 21.91 -35.96
N GLY A 29 -19.57 21.83 -37.27
CA GLY A 29 -20.12 20.63 -37.89
C GLY A 29 -19.06 19.53 -38.03
N GLU A 30 -19.48 18.28 -38.27
CA GLU A 30 -18.52 17.17 -38.43
C GLU A 30 -17.60 17.37 -39.64
N ALA A 31 -18.10 17.91 -40.75
CA ALA A 31 -17.29 18.21 -41.93
C ALA A 31 -16.18 19.23 -41.63
N GLU A 32 -16.48 20.26 -40.85
CA GLU A 32 -15.51 21.29 -40.43
C GLU A 32 -14.45 20.70 -39.50
N ARG A 33 -14.87 19.89 -38.50
CA ARG A 33 -13.95 19.18 -37.60
C ARG A 33 -13.02 18.24 -38.36
N MET A 34 -13.53 17.52 -39.34
CA MET A 34 -12.75 16.62 -40.18
C MET A 34 -11.75 17.37 -41.08
N ALA A 35 -12.16 18.51 -41.65
CA ALA A 35 -11.27 19.36 -42.45
C ALA A 35 -10.17 20.01 -41.60
N PHE A 36 -10.46 20.28 -40.32
CA PHE A 36 -9.51 20.87 -39.37
C PHE A 36 -8.42 19.89 -38.90
N GLY A 37 -8.70 18.59 -38.85
CA GLY A 37 -7.77 17.59 -38.32
C GLY A 37 -6.36 17.58 -38.93
N PRO A 38 -6.20 17.60 -40.27
CA PRO A 38 -4.90 17.71 -40.91
C PRO A 38 -4.11 18.95 -40.50
N GLU A 39 -4.80 20.07 -40.30
CA GLU A 39 -4.22 21.34 -39.90
C GLU A 39 -3.67 21.29 -38.46
N VAL A 40 -4.45 20.72 -37.53
CA VAL A 40 -4.01 20.44 -36.15
C VAL A 40 -2.77 19.54 -36.14
N ALA A 41 -2.80 18.47 -36.92
CA ALA A 41 -1.68 17.52 -37.01
C ALA A 41 -0.41 18.16 -37.59
N ALA A 42 -0.54 19.05 -38.59
CA ALA A 42 0.58 19.79 -39.15
C ALA A 42 1.20 20.75 -38.13
N ARG A 43 0.39 21.50 -37.39
CA ARG A 43 0.87 22.43 -36.35
C ARG A 43 1.56 21.70 -35.19
N LEU A 44 0.97 20.60 -34.70
CA LEU A 44 1.62 19.74 -33.72
C LEU A 44 3.01 19.27 -34.17
N ARG A 45 3.20 19.00 -35.47
CA ARG A 45 4.51 18.63 -36.05
C ARG A 45 5.47 19.81 -36.19
N ALA A 46 4.98 21.02 -36.41
CA ALA A 46 5.79 22.21 -36.55
C ALA A 46 6.22 22.84 -35.21
N MET A 47 5.50 22.57 -34.11
CA MET A 47 5.82 23.13 -32.79
C MET A 47 7.20 22.74 -32.29
N ARG A 48 7.89 23.72 -31.71
CA ARG A 48 9.23 23.61 -31.10
C ARG A 48 9.12 23.60 -29.58
N ALA A 49 10.18 23.17 -28.90
CA ALA A 49 10.22 23.10 -27.43
C ALA A 49 9.83 24.43 -26.73
N ALA A 50 10.22 25.58 -27.30
CA ALA A 50 9.89 26.90 -26.76
C ALA A 50 8.38 27.22 -26.84
N ASP A 51 7.67 26.70 -27.84
CA ASP A 51 6.23 26.94 -28.01
C ASP A 51 5.42 26.29 -26.87
N TRP A 52 5.95 25.20 -26.30
CA TRP A 52 5.38 24.49 -25.15
C TRP A 52 5.69 25.12 -23.79
N GLN A 53 6.54 26.15 -23.77
CA GLN A 53 6.96 26.92 -22.59
C GLN A 53 6.38 28.36 -22.61
N ALA A 54 5.39 28.62 -23.46
CA ALA A 54 4.68 29.89 -23.49
C ALA A 54 4.03 30.22 -22.13
N GLU A 55 3.70 31.50 -21.93
CA GLU A 55 3.05 31.99 -20.71
C GLU A 55 1.81 31.17 -20.32
N PHE A 56 1.04 30.75 -21.33
CA PHE A 56 -0.02 29.76 -21.21
C PHE A 56 0.34 28.49 -21.98
N ASP A 57 0.27 27.34 -21.31
CA ASP A 57 0.61 26.03 -21.87
C ASP A 57 -0.44 25.60 -22.92
N PRO A 58 -0.08 25.50 -24.22
CA PRO A 58 -1.06 25.26 -25.27
C PRO A 58 -1.55 23.80 -25.32
N ALA A 59 -0.95 22.89 -24.53
CA ALA A 59 -1.23 21.45 -24.61
C ALA A 59 -2.71 21.11 -24.41
N GLY A 60 -3.40 21.76 -23.46
CA GLY A 60 -4.82 21.53 -23.23
C GLY A 60 -5.67 21.80 -24.48
N SER A 61 -5.47 22.96 -25.10
CA SER A 61 -6.16 23.35 -26.34
C SER A 61 -5.89 22.38 -27.50
N TYR A 62 -4.65 21.93 -27.64
CA TYR A 62 -4.28 20.97 -28.67
C TYR A 62 -4.85 19.57 -28.41
N VAL A 63 -4.95 19.13 -27.15
CA VAL A 63 -5.65 17.88 -26.81
C VAL A 63 -7.13 17.99 -27.20
N LEU A 64 -7.82 19.09 -26.87
CA LEU A 64 -9.22 19.30 -27.27
C LEU A 64 -9.37 19.29 -28.79
N ALA A 65 -8.48 19.98 -29.51
CA ALA A 65 -8.48 19.99 -30.97
C ALA A 65 -8.35 18.58 -31.55
N VAL A 66 -7.41 17.77 -31.04
CA VAL A 66 -7.26 16.37 -31.49
C VAL A 66 -8.51 15.54 -31.21
N LEU A 67 -9.09 15.62 -30.01
CA LEU A 67 -10.33 14.90 -29.67
C LEU A 67 -11.50 15.34 -30.56
N GLY A 68 -11.59 16.64 -30.85
CA GLY A 68 -12.60 17.21 -31.72
C GLY A 68 -12.43 16.84 -33.19
N SER A 69 -11.21 16.66 -33.69
CA SER A 69 -10.96 16.54 -35.14
C SER A 69 -10.50 15.15 -35.63
N ALA A 70 -10.04 14.27 -34.75
CA ALA A 70 -9.44 13.00 -35.18
C ALA A 70 -10.49 12.04 -35.80
N PRO A 71 -10.20 11.36 -36.92
CA PRO A 71 -11.13 10.40 -37.53
C PRO A 71 -11.29 9.10 -36.73
N THR A 72 -10.23 8.65 -36.06
CA THR A 72 -10.16 7.34 -35.40
C THR A 72 -9.39 7.42 -34.09
N ALA A 73 -9.58 6.44 -33.20
CA ALA A 73 -8.78 6.30 -31.99
C ALA A 73 -7.28 6.18 -32.28
N ALA A 74 -6.88 5.45 -33.32
CA ALA A 74 -5.46 5.32 -33.70
C ALA A 74 -4.84 6.66 -34.15
N ALA A 75 -5.60 7.48 -34.88
CA ALA A 75 -5.15 8.81 -35.29
C ALA A 75 -5.03 9.76 -34.09
N ALA A 76 -6.00 9.72 -33.18
CA ALA A 76 -5.96 10.48 -31.93
C ALA A 76 -4.78 10.03 -31.05
N GLU A 77 -4.60 8.72 -30.83
CA GLU A 77 -3.50 8.13 -30.08
C GLU A 77 -2.14 8.60 -30.61
N SER A 78 -1.93 8.52 -31.93
CA SER A 78 -0.66 8.92 -32.55
C SER A 78 -0.27 10.38 -32.25
N LEU A 79 -1.25 11.29 -32.19
CA LEU A 79 -1.01 12.69 -31.87
C LEU A 79 -0.88 12.92 -30.36
N LEU A 80 -1.79 12.34 -29.55
CA LEU A 80 -1.82 12.54 -28.10
C LEU A 80 -0.63 11.90 -27.38
N CYS A 81 -0.08 10.81 -27.92
CA CYS A 81 1.09 10.13 -27.36
C CYS A 81 2.43 10.79 -27.73
N ARG A 82 2.42 11.90 -28.49
CA ARG A 82 3.61 12.72 -28.63
C ARG A 82 4.04 13.23 -27.26
N ARG A 83 5.34 13.15 -26.97
CA ARG A 83 5.92 13.48 -25.67
C ARG A 83 5.39 14.80 -25.10
N ASP A 84 5.37 15.86 -25.91
CA ASP A 84 4.95 17.20 -25.46
C ASP A 84 3.49 17.28 -24.98
N LEU A 85 2.60 16.44 -25.53
CA LEU A 85 1.21 16.32 -25.08
C LEU A 85 1.06 15.27 -23.97
N ARG A 86 1.70 14.11 -24.15
CA ARG A 86 1.63 12.97 -23.24
C ARG A 86 2.02 13.35 -21.83
N ASP A 87 3.13 14.07 -21.67
CA ASP A 87 3.66 14.48 -20.37
C ASP A 87 2.77 15.57 -19.70
N LYS A 88 1.71 16.02 -20.38
CA LYS A 88 0.80 17.10 -19.95
C LYS A 88 -0.67 16.70 -19.91
N TRP A 89 -1.02 15.43 -20.12
CA TRP A 89 -2.42 14.98 -20.09
C TRP A 89 -3.16 15.38 -18.80
N GLY A 90 -2.47 15.40 -17.66
CA GLY A 90 -3.09 15.80 -16.38
C GLY A 90 -3.35 17.27 -16.18
N ARG A 91 -2.90 18.11 -17.11
CA ARG A 91 -3.24 19.53 -17.13
C ARG A 91 -4.50 19.81 -17.94
N VAL A 92 -5.01 18.81 -18.68
CA VAL A 92 -6.19 18.96 -19.51
C VAL A 92 -7.44 18.99 -18.63
N PRO A 93 -8.27 20.04 -18.70
CA PRO A 93 -9.56 20.04 -18.02
C PRO A 93 -10.47 18.98 -18.63
N VAL A 94 -10.73 17.93 -17.87
CA VAL A 94 -11.48 16.74 -18.31
C VAL A 94 -12.91 17.12 -18.71
N GLU A 95 -13.51 18.09 -18.03
CA GLU A 95 -14.82 18.63 -18.32
C GLU A 95 -14.90 19.24 -19.74
N HIS A 96 -13.82 19.85 -20.22
CA HIS A 96 -13.78 20.39 -21.58
C HIS A 96 -13.60 19.26 -22.61
N ALA A 97 -12.77 18.27 -22.30
CA ALA A 97 -12.62 17.09 -23.16
C ALA A 97 -13.96 16.35 -23.32
N LEU A 98 -14.67 16.13 -22.21
CA LEU A 98 -16.00 15.52 -22.21
C LEU A 98 -17.03 16.36 -22.97
N ALA A 99 -17.03 17.69 -22.82
CA ALA A 99 -17.93 18.55 -23.57
C ALA A 99 -17.75 18.40 -25.09
N VAL A 100 -16.50 18.38 -25.57
CA VAL A 100 -16.18 18.18 -27.00
C VAL A 100 -16.59 16.78 -27.46
N LEU A 101 -16.28 15.75 -26.68
CA LEU A 101 -16.63 14.36 -26.99
C LEU A 101 -18.13 14.14 -27.00
N HIS A 102 -18.87 14.73 -26.07
CA HIS A 102 -20.33 14.63 -25.98
C HIS A 102 -21.03 15.35 -27.13
N ALA A 103 -20.52 16.50 -27.55
CA ALA A 103 -21.03 17.22 -28.72
C ALA A 103 -20.82 16.43 -30.01
N ARG A 104 -19.69 15.74 -30.13
CA ARG A 104 -19.29 15.00 -31.33
C ARG A 104 -19.79 13.56 -31.40
N LYS A 105 -19.87 12.88 -30.25
CA LYS A 105 -20.22 11.45 -30.06
C LYS A 105 -19.39 10.48 -30.92
N PRO A 106 -18.04 10.53 -30.87
CA PRO A 106 -17.22 9.63 -31.67
C PRO A 106 -17.34 8.18 -31.17
N PRO A 107 -17.59 7.18 -32.04
CA PRO A 107 -17.78 5.79 -31.63
C PRO A 107 -16.51 5.13 -31.07
N TRP A 108 -15.35 5.76 -31.27
CA TRP A 108 -14.04 5.24 -30.89
C TRP A 108 -13.53 5.76 -29.53
N CYS A 109 -14.33 6.56 -28.80
CA CYS A 109 -13.90 7.19 -27.53
C CYS A 109 -13.36 6.18 -26.51
N GLY A 110 -14.08 5.07 -26.30
CA GLY A 110 -13.67 4.01 -25.37
C GLY A 110 -12.38 3.30 -25.80
N ASP A 111 -12.22 3.01 -27.10
CA ASP A 111 -10.98 2.42 -27.66
C ASP A 111 -9.78 3.34 -27.46
N LEU A 112 -9.96 4.66 -27.65
CA LEU A 112 -8.90 5.63 -27.35
C LEU A 112 -8.52 5.59 -25.87
N GLY A 113 -9.49 5.57 -24.95
CA GLY A 113 -9.23 5.45 -23.52
C GLY A 113 -8.37 4.22 -23.19
N VAL A 114 -8.72 3.04 -23.72
CA VAL A 114 -7.94 1.81 -23.51
C VAL A 114 -6.52 1.94 -24.06
N ARG A 115 -6.36 2.50 -25.27
CA ARG A 115 -5.04 2.72 -25.90
C ARG A 115 -4.16 3.65 -25.09
N LEU A 116 -4.71 4.79 -24.64
CA LEU A 116 -3.96 5.75 -23.82
C LEU A 116 -3.63 5.17 -22.44
N GLY A 117 -4.55 4.41 -21.84
CA GLY A 117 -4.33 3.71 -20.57
C GLY A 117 -3.15 2.73 -20.63
N ALA A 118 -2.99 2.01 -21.75
CA ALA A 118 -1.83 1.14 -21.97
C ALA A 118 -0.48 1.91 -22.05
N ARG A 119 -0.50 3.24 -22.19
CA ARG A 119 0.69 4.10 -22.19
C ARG A 119 1.03 4.68 -20.81
N LEU A 120 0.13 4.59 -19.84
CA LEU A 120 0.36 4.98 -18.45
C LEU A 120 1.18 3.88 -17.73
N GLY A 121 2.46 3.74 -18.11
CA GLY A 121 3.39 2.77 -17.53
C GLY A 121 3.83 3.13 -16.10
N GLY A 122 4.24 2.12 -15.33
CA GLY A 122 4.54 2.22 -13.89
C GLY A 122 5.79 3.00 -13.47
N ASP A 123 6.59 3.50 -14.41
CA ASP A 123 7.80 4.28 -14.14
C ASP A 123 7.66 5.76 -14.52
N ASP A 124 6.49 6.24 -14.96
CA ASP A 124 6.26 7.66 -15.22
C ASP A 124 5.95 8.39 -13.89
N PRO A 125 6.89 9.16 -13.32
CA PRO A 125 6.67 9.91 -12.08
C PRO A 125 5.61 11.00 -12.24
N TRP A 126 5.19 11.26 -13.48
CA TRP A 126 4.20 12.26 -13.83
C TRP A 126 3.00 11.67 -14.57
N ALA A 127 2.58 10.44 -14.24
CA ALA A 127 1.39 9.75 -14.75
C ALA A 127 0.04 10.47 -14.49
N HIS A 128 -0.03 11.79 -14.67
CA HIS A 128 -1.16 12.64 -14.39
C HIS A 128 -2.28 12.52 -15.45
N GLY A 129 -2.21 11.62 -16.43
CA GLY A 129 -3.23 11.48 -17.47
C GLY A 129 -4.42 10.59 -17.12
N TRP A 130 -4.46 9.99 -15.92
CA TRP A 130 -5.47 8.99 -15.57
C TRP A 130 -6.90 9.50 -15.68
N GLN A 131 -7.20 10.73 -15.24
CA GLN A 131 -8.58 11.25 -15.30
C GLN A 131 -9.08 11.35 -16.74
N LEU A 132 -8.21 11.75 -17.67
CA LEU A 132 -8.53 11.80 -19.08
C LEU A 132 -8.81 10.40 -19.64
N VAL A 133 -7.97 9.41 -19.30
CA VAL A 133 -8.17 8.00 -19.68
C VAL A 133 -9.49 7.46 -19.14
N ALA A 134 -9.74 7.66 -17.84
CA ALA A 134 -10.95 7.18 -17.19
C ALA A 134 -12.21 7.83 -17.76
N ALA A 135 -12.16 9.13 -18.08
CA ALA A 135 -13.25 9.85 -18.72
C ALA A 135 -13.52 9.35 -20.15
N LEU A 136 -12.49 9.11 -20.95
CA LEU A 136 -12.62 8.55 -22.30
C LEU A 136 -13.25 7.14 -22.27
N CYS A 137 -12.80 6.31 -21.33
CA CYS A 137 -13.34 4.97 -21.10
C CYS A 137 -14.81 5.04 -20.67
N ALA A 138 -15.15 5.90 -19.71
CA ALA A 138 -16.52 6.09 -19.24
C ALA A 138 -17.47 6.59 -20.34
N GLU A 139 -17.07 7.60 -21.13
CA GLU A 139 -17.84 8.11 -22.26
C GLU A 139 -18.05 7.04 -23.34
N GLY A 140 -17.07 6.13 -23.51
CA GLY A 140 -17.16 4.98 -24.40
C GLY A 140 -17.85 3.74 -23.81
N GLY A 141 -18.30 3.76 -22.55
CA GLY A 141 -18.90 2.61 -21.87
C GLY A 141 -17.94 1.44 -21.61
N VAL A 142 -16.64 1.71 -21.53
CA VAL A 142 -15.58 0.70 -21.33
C VAL A 142 -14.98 0.86 -19.94
N THR A 143 -14.67 -0.24 -19.26
CA THR A 143 -13.91 -0.21 -18.01
C THR A 143 -12.44 0.10 -18.32
N PRO A 144 -11.84 1.15 -17.72
CA PRO A 144 -10.45 1.49 -18.03
C PRO A 144 -9.48 0.42 -17.53
N PRO A 145 -8.40 0.12 -18.28
CA PRO A 145 -7.34 -0.76 -17.78
C PRO A 145 -6.65 -0.10 -16.58
N VAL A 146 -6.35 -0.88 -15.54
CA VAL A 146 -5.71 -0.39 -14.30
C VAL A 146 -4.31 -1.01 -14.14
N PRO A 147 -3.32 -0.65 -14.99
CA PRO A 147 -1.94 -1.02 -14.73
C PRO A 147 -1.42 -0.31 -13.46
N SER A 148 -0.34 -0.82 -12.86
CA SER A 148 0.22 -0.26 -11.62
C SER A 148 0.56 1.24 -11.69
N GLY A 149 0.93 1.77 -12.86
CA GLY A 149 1.20 3.20 -13.09
C GLY A 149 -0.02 4.11 -12.95
N VAL A 150 -1.22 3.59 -13.13
CA VAL A 150 -2.47 4.34 -12.92
C VAL A 150 -2.64 4.73 -11.45
N ILE A 151 -2.18 3.89 -10.52
CA ILE A 151 -2.31 4.17 -9.09
C ILE A 151 -1.49 5.39 -8.69
N ALA A 152 -0.25 5.51 -9.16
CA ALA A 152 0.58 6.69 -8.89
C ALA A 152 -0.09 7.97 -9.43
N GLY A 153 -0.63 7.93 -10.65
CA GLY A 153 -1.36 9.03 -11.26
C GLY A 153 -2.63 9.45 -10.49
N TRP A 154 -3.41 8.45 -10.05
CA TRP A 154 -4.61 8.68 -9.26
C TRP A 154 -4.29 9.30 -7.90
N ILE A 155 -3.32 8.73 -7.16
CA ILE A 155 -2.88 9.26 -5.87
C ILE A 155 -2.28 10.67 -6.03
N GLY A 156 -1.46 10.89 -7.04
CA GLY A 156 -0.87 12.19 -7.35
C GLY A 156 -1.94 13.26 -7.60
N HIS A 157 -3.00 12.94 -8.33
CA HIS A 157 -4.13 13.86 -8.53
C HIS A 157 -4.91 14.15 -7.25
N LEU A 158 -5.14 13.15 -6.40
CA LEU A 158 -5.79 13.35 -5.10
C LEU A 158 -4.92 14.19 -4.15
N GLN A 159 -3.60 14.17 -4.29
CA GLN A 159 -2.68 15.00 -3.51
C GLN A 159 -2.57 16.42 -4.06
N TRP A 160 -2.49 16.54 -5.38
CA TRP A 160 -2.25 17.79 -6.08
C TRP A 160 -3.31 18.01 -7.17
N PRO A 161 -4.56 18.35 -6.79
CA PRO A 161 -5.60 18.59 -7.77
C PRO A 161 -5.27 19.84 -8.60
N GLY A 162 -5.65 19.79 -9.88
CA GLY A 162 -5.40 20.87 -10.84
C GLY A 162 -6.13 22.16 -10.48
N LEU A 163 -7.39 22.07 -10.06
CA LEU A 163 -8.19 23.23 -9.64
C LEU A 163 -7.81 23.67 -8.22
N ALA A 164 -7.49 24.96 -8.07
CA ALA A 164 -7.11 25.54 -6.78
C ALA A 164 -8.20 25.40 -5.70
N ALA A 165 -9.48 25.49 -6.07
CA ALA A 165 -10.60 25.30 -5.16
C ALA A 165 -10.64 23.87 -4.58
N SER A 166 -10.30 22.85 -5.36
CA SER A 166 -10.24 21.46 -4.91
C SER A 166 -9.13 21.22 -3.88
N ARG A 167 -8.09 22.08 -3.84
CA ARG A 167 -7.05 22.01 -2.80
C ARG A 167 -7.57 22.41 -1.41
N LEU A 168 -8.71 23.09 -1.32
CA LEU A 168 -9.35 23.44 -0.05
C LEU A 168 -10.09 22.26 0.59
N VAL A 169 -10.45 21.24 -0.21
CA VAL A 169 -11.08 20.01 0.26
C VAL A 169 -9.99 19.07 0.76
N PRO A 170 -9.99 18.60 2.02
CA PRO A 170 -8.98 17.68 2.52
C PRO A 170 -8.88 16.39 1.68
N PHE A 171 -7.73 15.72 1.69
CA PHE A 171 -7.50 14.48 0.94
C PHE A 171 -8.60 13.44 1.16
N ALA A 172 -9.06 13.25 2.41
CA ALA A 172 -10.15 12.33 2.71
C ALA A 172 -11.48 12.70 2.04
N GLY A 173 -11.77 14.01 1.92
CA GLY A 173 -12.92 14.51 1.17
C GLY A 173 -12.82 14.22 -0.31
N ARG A 174 -11.63 14.41 -0.90
CA ARG A 174 -11.36 14.11 -2.31
C ARG A 174 -11.46 12.61 -2.59
N LEU A 175 -10.84 11.78 -1.75
CA LEU A 175 -10.91 10.31 -1.85
C LEU A 175 -12.36 9.81 -1.75
N ARG A 176 -13.17 10.37 -0.85
CA ARG A 176 -14.59 10.02 -0.69
C ARG A 176 -15.42 10.31 -1.93
N ALA A 177 -15.18 11.46 -2.55
CA ALA A 177 -15.93 11.95 -3.71
C ALA A 177 -15.43 11.35 -5.03
N ASP A 178 -14.31 10.63 -5.03
CA ASP A 178 -13.71 10.10 -6.24
C ASP A 178 -14.55 8.94 -6.81
N PRO A 179 -15.02 9.04 -8.07
CA PRO A 179 -15.87 8.03 -8.69
C PRO A 179 -15.12 6.71 -8.99
N HIS A 180 -13.79 6.72 -8.97
CA HIS A 180 -12.94 5.55 -9.23
C HIS A 180 -12.42 4.88 -7.95
N LEU A 181 -12.83 5.35 -6.76
CA LEU A 181 -12.42 4.80 -5.47
C LEU A 181 -12.57 3.27 -5.42
N ASP A 182 -13.76 2.76 -5.75
CA ASP A 182 -14.06 1.32 -5.62
C ASP A 182 -13.29 0.48 -6.66
N LEU A 183 -12.92 1.07 -7.81
CA LEU A 183 -12.14 0.41 -8.85
C LEU A 183 -10.65 0.37 -8.51
N LEU A 184 -10.10 1.48 -8.01
CA LEU A 184 -8.66 1.68 -7.87
C LEU A 184 -8.12 1.26 -6.51
N LEU A 185 -8.90 1.44 -5.43
CA LEU A 185 -8.46 1.12 -4.09
C LEU A 185 -8.02 -0.36 -3.91
N PRO A 186 -8.73 -1.37 -4.44
CA PRO A 186 -8.27 -2.76 -4.35
C PRO A 186 -6.89 -2.96 -4.96
N VAL A 187 -6.63 -2.36 -6.12
CA VAL A 187 -5.37 -2.47 -6.86
C VAL A 187 -4.19 -1.85 -6.09
N VAL A 188 -4.44 -0.87 -5.21
CA VAL A 188 -3.41 -0.31 -4.31
C VAL A 188 -2.78 -1.40 -3.43
N PHE A 189 -3.58 -2.37 -2.96
CA PHE A 189 -3.10 -3.49 -2.12
C PHE A 189 -2.43 -4.61 -2.92
N GLU A 190 -2.57 -4.60 -4.24
CA GLU A 190 -1.94 -5.56 -5.15
C GLU A 190 -0.61 -5.04 -5.69
N ALA A 191 -0.49 -3.73 -5.92
CA ALA A 191 0.70 -3.11 -6.48
C ALA A 191 1.89 -3.08 -5.48
N ASP A 192 3.05 -3.55 -5.93
CA ASP A 192 4.23 -3.61 -5.06
C ASP A 192 4.94 -2.26 -4.89
N ARG A 193 4.87 -1.35 -5.88
CA ARG A 193 5.69 -0.12 -5.98
C ARG A 193 5.01 1.20 -5.55
N THR A 194 3.81 1.17 -4.98
CA THR A 194 3.01 2.39 -4.71
C THR A 194 3.29 3.06 -3.36
N GLY A 195 4.06 2.41 -2.47
CA GLY A 195 4.09 2.80 -1.06
C GLY A 195 4.71 4.17 -0.75
N VAL A 196 5.60 4.70 -1.60
CA VAL A 196 6.20 6.03 -1.40
C VAL A 196 5.12 7.12 -1.50
N ASP A 197 4.34 7.11 -2.57
CA ASP A 197 3.32 8.13 -2.85
C ASP A 197 2.23 8.13 -1.78
N LEU A 198 1.92 6.97 -1.21
CA LEU A 198 0.90 6.81 -0.16
C LEU A 198 1.33 7.38 1.21
N THR A 199 2.59 7.79 1.38
CA THR A 199 3.08 8.34 2.66
C THR A 199 3.12 9.85 2.74
N ALA A 200 2.71 10.58 1.69
CA ALA A 200 2.66 12.04 1.74
C ALA A 200 1.59 12.53 2.73
N ALA A 201 1.92 13.57 3.49
CA ALA A 201 0.97 14.30 4.33
C ALA A 201 0.14 15.28 3.48
N ASP A 202 -1.07 15.60 3.94
CA ASP A 202 -1.97 16.49 3.20
C ASP A 202 -1.40 17.92 3.18
N TRP A 203 -1.59 18.64 2.08
CA TRP A 203 -1.12 20.02 1.93
C TRP A 203 -2.24 20.99 2.26
N ASP A 204 -2.03 21.86 3.27
CA ASP A 204 -2.96 22.93 3.59
C ASP A 204 -2.55 24.22 2.86
N PRO A 205 -3.33 24.68 1.85
CA PRO A 205 -3.02 25.91 1.13
C PRO A 205 -3.17 27.17 1.96
N ARG A 206 -3.90 27.15 3.08
CA ARG A 206 -4.08 28.32 3.98
C ARG A 206 -2.82 28.58 4.79
N THR A 207 -2.22 27.53 5.33
CA THR A 207 -0.98 27.62 6.12
C THR A 207 0.28 27.42 5.28
N LYS A 208 0.12 26.99 4.03
CA LYS A 208 1.22 26.64 3.11
C LYS A 208 2.17 25.60 3.73
N SER A 209 1.61 24.59 4.39
CA SER A 209 2.38 23.54 5.04
C SER A 209 1.71 22.17 4.89
N HIS A 210 2.51 21.12 4.99
CA HIS A 210 1.98 19.77 5.17
C HIS A 210 1.44 19.60 6.59
N VAL A 211 0.25 19.02 6.73
CA VAL A 211 -0.46 18.91 8.02
C VAL A 211 -0.80 17.46 8.33
N GLY A 212 -0.59 17.07 9.58
CA GLY A 212 -1.04 15.79 10.11
C GLY A 212 -0.20 14.58 9.68
N PRO A 213 -0.66 13.37 10.00
CA PRO A 213 -0.05 12.12 9.55
C PRO A 213 -0.21 11.94 8.03
N PRO A 214 0.45 10.93 7.43
CA PRO A 214 0.23 10.58 6.03
C PRO A 214 -1.25 10.45 5.67
N ALA A 215 -1.65 11.15 4.60
CA ALA A 215 -3.04 11.43 4.30
C ALA A 215 -3.82 10.18 3.86
N PHE A 216 -3.18 9.31 3.06
CA PHE A 216 -3.85 8.13 2.51
C PHE A 216 -4.27 7.11 3.58
N PRO A 217 -3.37 6.63 4.48
CA PRO A 217 -3.77 5.71 5.55
C PRO A 217 -4.89 6.26 6.44
N ALA A 218 -4.80 7.54 6.81
CA ALA A 218 -5.81 8.19 7.63
C ALA A 218 -7.16 8.32 6.90
N ALA A 219 -7.15 8.66 5.61
CA ALA A 219 -8.37 8.78 4.81
C ALA A 219 -9.07 7.43 4.61
N VAL A 220 -8.33 6.36 4.30
CA VAL A 220 -8.91 5.01 4.16
C VAL A 220 -9.52 4.54 5.48
N ALA A 221 -8.81 4.74 6.61
CA ALA A 221 -9.36 4.41 7.92
C ALA A 221 -10.62 5.23 8.27
N GLY A 222 -10.64 6.53 7.92
CA GLY A 222 -11.82 7.38 8.06
C GLY A 222 -13.03 6.87 7.25
N LEU A 223 -12.82 6.48 5.99
CA LEU A 223 -13.87 5.91 5.15
C LEU A 223 -14.38 4.55 5.66
N VAL A 224 -13.53 3.76 6.32
CA VAL A 224 -13.95 2.54 7.03
C VAL A 224 -14.80 2.89 8.25
N ALA A 225 -14.39 3.88 9.05
CA ALA A 225 -15.14 4.32 10.23
C ALA A 225 -16.52 4.91 9.86
N GLU A 226 -16.62 5.56 8.71
CA GLU A 226 -17.87 6.09 8.14
C GLU A 226 -18.77 5.00 7.53
N GLY A 227 -18.27 3.77 7.37
CA GLY A 227 -18.98 2.68 6.71
C GLY A 227 -19.02 2.76 5.18
N ARG A 228 -18.28 3.67 4.55
CA ARG A 228 -18.17 3.73 3.07
C ARG A 228 -17.34 2.57 2.51
N LEU A 229 -16.39 2.07 3.30
CA LEU A 229 -15.55 0.93 2.97
C LEU A 229 -15.76 -0.20 3.98
N ASP A 230 -15.77 -1.45 3.49
CA ASP A 230 -15.91 -2.63 4.35
C ASP A 230 -14.63 -2.86 5.19
N ARG A 231 -14.80 -2.83 6.52
CA ARG A 231 -13.69 -2.96 7.47
C ARG A 231 -12.92 -4.27 7.31
N GLY A 232 -13.64 -5.39 7.16
CA GLY A 232 -13.04 -6.72 7.07
C GLY A 232 -12.20 -6.89 5.81
N ARG A 233 -12.71 -6.41 4.66
CA ARG A 233 -12.00 -6.42 3.37
C ARG A 233 -10.75 -5.55 3.41
N ILE A 234 -10.84 -4.31 3.94
CA ILE A 234 -9.68 -3.41 4.02
C ILE A 234 -8.61 -3.97 4.96
N LEU A 235 -8.99 -4.50 6.12
CA LEU A 235 -8.03 -5.11 7.04
C LEU A 235 -7.37 -6.35 6.43
N SER A 236 -8.15 -7.24 5.81
CA SER A 236 -7.64 -8.44 5.14
C SER A 236 -6.64 -8.09 4.04
N ALA A 237 -6.97 -7.11 3.19
CA ALA A 237 -6.10 -6.61 2.13
C ALA A 237 -4.82 -5.97 2.68
N THR A 238 -4.93 -5.21 3.77
CA THR A 238 -3.78 -4.59 4.46
C THR A 238 -2.82 -5.65 4.98
N VAL A 239 -3.33 -6.68 5.68
CA VAL A 239 -2.53 -7.79 6.20
C VAL A 239 -1.90 -8.57 5.04
N ALA A 240 -2.66 -8.86 3.98
CA ALA A 240 -2.14 -9.60 2.82
C ALA A 240 -1.00 -8.84 2.13
N ARG A 241 -1.13 -7.52 1.94
CA ARG A 241 -0.07 -6.69 1.34
C ARG A 241 1.20 -6.67 2.20
N LEU A 242 1.06 -6.54 3.51
CA LEU A 242 2.20 -6.57 4.45
C LEU A 242 2.88 -7.94 4.48
N ALA A 243 2.10 -9.03 4.41
CA ALA A 243 2.62 -10.40 4.46
C ALA A 243 3.35 -10.82 3.17
N ARG A 244 3.11 -10.15 2.04
CA ARG A 244 3.83 -10.38 0.77
C ARG A 244 5.31 -9.96 0.84
N GLY A 245 5.67 -9.09 1.79
CA GLY A 245 7.01 -8.54 1.89
C GLY A 245 7.26 -7.37 0.92
N GLY A 246 8.52 -6.95 0.85
CA GLY A 246 8.97 -5.77 0.11
C GLY A 246 9.91 -4.88 0.94
N SER A 247 10.27 -3.72 0.40
CA SER A 247 11.10 -2.76 1.13
C SER A 247 10.32 -2.10 2.28
N ALA A 248 11.05 -1.58 3.28
CA ALA A 248 10.42 -0.87 4.40
C ALA A 248 9.64 0.37 3.94
N THR A 249 10.09 1.02 2.87
CA THR A 249 9.44 2.20 2.30
C THR A 249 8.11 1.84 1.65
N GLU A 250 8.06 0.76 0.85
CA GLU A 250 6.82 0.31 0.19
C GLU A 250 5.74 -0.10 1.20
N LEU A 251 6.15 -0.72 2.31
CA LEU A 251 5.22 -1.24 3.32
C LEU A 251 4.79 -0.20 4.35
N ARG A 252 5.45 0.96 4.41
CA ARG A 252 5.22 1.99 5.44
C ARG A 252 3.78 2.46 5.47
N ALA A 253 3.18 2.77 4.32
CA ALA A 253 1.79 3.24 4.25
C ALA A 253 0.80 2.20 4.79
N PHE A 254 1.00 0.92 4.48
CA PHE A 254 0.14 -0.17 4.94
C PHE A 254 0.31 -0.48 6.43
N ALA A 255 1.52 -0.32 6.98
CA ALA A 255 1.74 -0.42 8.43
C ALA A 255 1.05 0.72 9.20
N LEU A 256 1.05 1.94 8.63
CA LEU A 256 0.29 3.07 9.18
C LEU A 256 -1.21 2.86 9.06
N LEU A 257 -1.69 2.30 7.95
CA LEU A 257 -3.10 1.97 7.77
C LEU A 257 -3.55 0.92 8.78
N HIS A 258 -2.77 -0.15 8.97
CA HIS A 258 -3.02 -1.15 10.00
C HIS A 258 -3.14 -0.52 11.39
N ALA A 259 -2.21 0.37 11.75
CA ALA A 259 -2.28 1.09 13.01
C ALA A 259 -3.53 2.00 13.12
N ALA A 260 -3.89 2.70 12.05
CA ALA A 260 -5.06 3.58 12.00
C ALA A 260 -6.39 2.81 12.08
N LEU A 261 -6.46 1.59 11.53
CA LEU A 261 -7.63 0.72 11.65
C LEU A 261 -7.82 0.20 13.07
N GLY A 262 -6.75 0.13 13.87
CA GLY A 262 -6.75 -0.37 15.24
C GLY A 262 -7.45 -1.73 15.40
N PRO A 263 -6.93 -2.82 14.81
CA PRO A 263 -7.62 -4.11 14.84
C PRO A 263 -7.79 -4.61 16.27
N SER A 264 -9.00 -5.09 16.56
CA SER A 264 -9.34 -5.76 17.81
C SER A 264 -8.65 -7.12 17.90
N VAL A 265 -8.55 -7.68 19.11
CA VAL A 265 -7.93 -9.00 19.32
C VAL A 265 -8.59 -10.10 18.47
N PRO A 266 -9.93 -10.21 18.35
CA PRO A 266 -10.56 -11.19 17.46
C PRO A 266 -10.18 -10.98 15.98
N GLU A 267 -10.10 -9.74 15.52
CA GLU A 267 -9.64 -9.42 14.15
C GLU A 267 -8.18 -9.80 13.94
N LEU A 268 -7.31 -9.62 14.95
CA LEU A 268 -5.93 -10.09 14.91
C LEU A 268 -5.87 -11.63 14.82
N ALA A 269 -6.68 -12.32 15.61
CA ALA A 269 -6.76 -13.79 15.63
C ALA A 269 -7.25 -14.37 14.29
N ALA A 270 -8.14 -13.68 13.58
CA ALA A 270 -8.58 -14.08 12.24
C ALA A 270 -7.45 -14.03 11.17
N HIS A 271 -6.32 -13.38 11.48
CA HIS A 271 -5.24 -13.10 10.55
C HIS A 271 -3.87 -13.65 10.98
N LEU A 272 -3.83 -14.63 11.89
CA LEU A 272 -2.59 -15.21 12.44
C LEU A 272 -1.58 -15.65 11.38
N GLY A 273 -2.02 -16.38 10.35
CA GLY A 273 -1.15 -16.83 9.26
C GLY A 273 -0.55 -15.68 8.43
N GLY A 274 -1.18 -14.51 8.41
CA GLY A 274 -0.62 -13.29 7.83
C GLY A 274 0.53 -12.74 8.68
N TYR A 275 0.30 -12.58 9.99
CA TYR A 275 1.33 -12.08 10.91
C TYR A 275 2.51 -13.04 11.05
N ALA A 276 2.28 -14.35 11.07
CA ALA A 276 3.36 -15.35 11.09
C ALA A 276 4.28 -15.22 9.86
N ARG A 277 3.71 -15.05 8.66
CA ARG A 277 4.49 -14.83 7.42
C ARG A 277 5.31 -13.53 7.44
N MET A 278 4.80 -12.47 8.07
CA MET A 278 5.54 -11.20 8.18
C MET A 278 6.82 -11.33 9.01
N LEU A 279 6.90 -12.29 9.95
CA LEU A 279 8.10 -12.47 10.78
C LEU A 279 9.33 -12.90 9.97
N THR A 280 9.13 -13.58 8.83
CA THR A 280 10.22 -14.08 8.00
C THR A 280 10.45 -13.26 6.74
N ALA A 281 9.38 -12.79 6.10
CA ALA A 281 9.47 -12.15 4.78
C ALA A 281 9.51 -10.61 4.84
N ALA A 282 9.16 -10.00 5.97
CA ALA A 282 8.98 -8.56 6.06
C ALA A 282 10.21 -7.84 6.67
N PRO A 283 10.45 -6.58 6.31
CA PRO A 283 11.49 -5.76 6.92
C PRO A 283 11.22 -5.55 8.43
N ALA A 284 12.29 -5.30 9.19
CA ALA A 284 12.27 -5.29 10.66
C ALA A 284 11.12 -4.50 11.31
N PRO A 285 10.70 -3.30 10.83
CA PRO A 285 9.57 -2.59 11.42
C PRO A 285 8.22 -3.34 11.29
N VAL A 286 8.00 -4.00 10.16
CA VAL A 286 6.78 -4.77 9.87
C VAL A 286 6.78 -6.09 10.62
N ALA A 287 7.93 -6.79 10.63
CA ALA A 287 8.10 -7.99 11.46
C ALA A 287 7.89 -7.67 12.96
N GLY A 288 8.35 -6.52 13.44
CA GLY A 288 8.08 -6.06 14.80
C GLY A 288 6.61 -5.75 15.07
N LEU A 289 5.88 -5.19 14.09
CA LEU A 289 4.42 -5.02 14.17
C LEU A 289 3.72 -6.39 14.29
N ALA A 290 4.12 -7.35 13.45
CA ALA A 290 3.55 -8.70 13.47
C ALA A 290 3.77 -9.42 14.80
N GLN A 291 4.99 -9.36 15.35
CA GLN A 291 5.30 -9.95 16.65
C GLN A 291 4.46 -9.34 17.78
N ARG A 292 4.23 -8.02 17.77
CA ARG A 292 3.34 -7.36 18.75
C ARG A 292 1.90 -7.83 18.62
N CYS A 293 1.41 -8.01 17.40
CA CYS A 293 0.05 -8.52 17.14
C CYS A 293 -0.11 -9.96 17.67
N LEU A 294 0.82 -10.86 17.35
CA LEU A 294 0.79 -12.24 17.84
C LEU A 294 0.83 -12.31 19.37
N ARG A 295 1.67 -11.48 20.01
CA ARG A 295 1.71 -11.38 21.48
C ARG A 295 0.40 -10.87 22.09
N ALA A 296 -0.29 -9.95 21.42
CA ALA A 296 -1.59 -9.47 21.89
C ALA A 296 -2.66 -10.58 21.84
N VAL A 297 -2.65 -11.40 20.79
CA VAL A 297 -3.55 -12.56 20.66
C VAL A 297 -3.23 -13.64 21.69
N ASP A 298 -1.94 -13.92 21.93
CA ASP A 298 -1.49 -14.86 22.98
C ASP A 298 -1.88 -14.39 24.38
N LYS A 299 -1.72 -13.10 24.69
CA LYS A 299 -2.15 -12.55 25.97
C LYS A 299 -3.66 -12.73 26.21
N ALA A 300 -4.45 -12.80 25.15
CA ALA A 300 -5.88 -13.06 25.23
C ALA A 300 -6.23 -14.56 25.22
N GLY A 301 -5.24 -15.46 25.18
CA GLY A 301 -5.45 -16.92 25.18
C GLY A 301 -6.02 -17.47 23.87
N LEU A 302 -5.91 -16.71 22.78
CA LEU A 302 -6.46 -17.08 21.46
C LEU A 302 -5.37 -17.54 20.47
N LEU A 303 -4.12 -17.66 20.93
CA LEU A 303 -3.01 -18.16 20.14
C LEU A 303 -2.55 -19.51 20.67
N ASP A 304 -2.54 -20.50 19.80
CA ASP A 304 -2.03 -21.83 20.12
C ASP A 304 -0.49 -21.81 20.28
N LEU A 305 0.00 -22.61 21.23
CA LEU A 305 1.42 -22.65 21.57
C LEU A 305 2.27 -23.17 20.41
N ASP A 306 1.80 -24.13 19.62
CA ASP A 306 2.57 -24.66 18.48
C ASP A 306 2.83 -23.57 17.45
N THR A 307 1.85 -22.68 17.27
CA THR A 307 2.01 -21.49 16.40
C THR A 307 3.06 -20.53 16.96
N VAL A 308 3.09 -20.31 18.28
CA VAL A 308 4.09 -19.45 18.94
C VAL A 308 5.50 -20.03 18.84
N LEU A 309 5.65 -21.35 19.05
CA LEU A 309 6.94 -22.05 18.95
C LEU A 309 7.44 -22.03 17.50
N SER A 310 6.59 -22.38 16.53
CA SER A 310 6.94 -22.36 15.11
C SER A 310 7.37 -20.98 14.62
N ALA A 311 6.60 -19.94 14.98
CA ALA A 311 6.95 -18.56 14.65
C ALA A 311 8.22 -18.10 15.38
N GLY A 312 8.36 -18.50 16.65
CA GLY A 312 9.50 -18.14 17.49
C GLY A 312 10.81 -18.73 16.99
N ALA A 313 10.81 -19.99 16.54
CA ALA A 313 11.98 -20.64 15.94
C ALA A 313 12.55 -19.82 14.77
N LEU A 314 11.66 -19.36 13.88
CA LEU A 314 12.02 -18.54 12.72
C LEU A 314 12.60 -17.18 13.13
N VAL A 315 12.02 -16.55 14.17
CA VAL A 315 12.51 -15.27 14.70
C VAL A 315 13.88 -15.40 15.37
N LEU A 316 14.12 -16.49 16.10
CA LEU A 316 15.39 -16.73 16.79
C LEU A 316 16.52 -17.10 15.82
N ALA A 317 16.21 -17.77 14.71
CA ALA A 317 17.16 -18.03 13.63
C ALA A 317 17.40 -16.79 12.74
N GLY A 318 16.51 -15.80 12.78
CA GLY A 318 16.55 -14.61 11.94
C GLY A 318 17.61 -13.59 12.34
N PRO A 319 18.01 -12.67 11.44
CA PRO A 319 19.09 -11.70 11.69
C PRO A 319 18.68 -10.51 12.57
N VAL A 320 17.38 -10.33 12.86
CA VAL A 320 16.86 -9.13 13.52
C VAL A 320 16.93 -9.28 15.04
N LYS A 321 18.04 -8.79 15.63
CA LYS A 321 18.35 -8.91 17.06
C LYS A 321 17.23 -8.50 18.00
N SER A 322 16.51 -7.41 17.69
CA SER A 322 15.44 -6.88 18.56
C SER A 322 14.23 -7.82 18.64
N LEU A 323 13.90 -8.53 17.56
CA LEU A 323 12.82 -9.50 17.52
C LEU A 323 13.20 -10.77 18.29
N ALA A 324 14.41 -11.28 18.09
CA ALA A 324 14.93 -12.41 18.85
C ALA A 324 14.95 -12.12 20.36
N LYS A 325 15.41 -10.93 20.76
CA LYS A 325 15.36 -10.49 22.16
C LYS A 325 13.93 -10.48 22.71
N ALA A 326 12.98 -9.91 21.97
CA ALA A 326 11.58 -9.87 22.37
C ALA A 326 10.95 -11.27 22.43
N GLN A 327 11.36 -12.18 21.54
CA GLN A 327 10.91 -13.57 21.52
C GLN A 327 11.38 -14.33 22.76
N LEU A 328 12.64 -14.20 23.15
CA LEU A 328 13.16 -14.83 24.38
C LEU A 328 12.46 -14.32 25.64
N VAL A 329 12.12 -13.03 25.70
CA VAL A 329 11.31 -12.47 26.81
C VAL A 329 9.92 -13.10 26.84
N TRP A 330 9.30 -13.27 25.68
CA TRP A 330 7.98 -13.89 25.57
C TRP A 330 8.02 -15.37 25.98
N PHE A 331 9.02 -16.13 25.52
CA PHE A 331 9.23 -17.51 25.94
C PHE A 331 9.44 -17.68 27.44
N GLY A 332 10.15 -16.76 28.12
CA GLY A 332 10.23 -16.80 29.59
C GLY A 332 8.88 -16.61 30.29
N THR A 333 7.99 -15.82 29.69
CA THR A 333 6.62 -15.67 30.21
C THR A 333 5.80 -16.95 29.97
N LEU A 334 5.92 -17.56 28.79
CA LEU A 334 5.25 -18.82 28.45
C LEU A 334 5.75 -19.99 29.30
N ALA A 335 7.06 -20.07 29.55
CA ALA A 335 7.67 -21.11 30.38
C ALA A 335 7.11 -21.13 31.81
N THR A 336 6.71 -19.96 32.33
CA THR A 336 6.03 -19.84 33.63
C THR A 336 4.54 -20.20 33.53
N ARG A 337 3.87 -19.87 32.42
CA ARG A 337 2.44 -20.08 32.20
C ARG A 337 2.09 -21.53 31.84
N GLU A 338 2.96 -22.20 31.09
CA GLU A 338 2.75 -23.52 30.48
C GLU A 338 3.79 -24.56 30.98
N PRO A 339 3.84 -24.87 32.28
CA PRO A 339 4.87 -25.76 32.83
C PRO A 339 4.83 -27.16 32.21
N ALA A 340 3.66 -27.61 31.75
CA ALA A 340 3.48 -28.90 31.09
C ALA A 340 4.22 -29.01 29.74
N ARG A 341 4.46 -27.89 29.06
CA ARG A 341 5.15 -27.82 27.77
C ARG A 341 6.48 -27.07 27.85
N LEU A 342 7.04 -26.97 29.05
CA LEU A 342 8.28 -26.25 29.31
C LEU A 342 9.44 -26.76 28.45
N ALA A 343 9.56 -28.08 28.28
CA ALA A 343 10.63 -28.69 27.47
C ALA A 343 10.65 -28.15 26.03
N GLU A 344 9.48 -28.06 25.39
CA GLU A 344 9.34 -27.63 24.00
C GLU A 344 9.63 -26.11 23.85
N ILE A 345 9.26 -25.32 24.85
CA ILE A 345 9.58 -23.88 24.91
C ILE A 345 11.09 -23.69 25.03
N LEU A 346 11.75 -24.43 25.92
CA LEU A 346 13.20 -24.33 26.14
C LEU A 346 14.01 -24.87 24.94
N GLU A 347 13.55 -25.95 24.32
CA GLU A 347 14.14 -26.49 23.09
C GLU A 347 14.07 -25.46 21.96
N THR A 348 12.93 -24.80 21.79
CA THR A 348 12.80 -23.73 20.80
C THR A 348 13.67 -22.53 21.15
N ALA A 349 13.77 -22.16 22.44
CA ALA A 349 14.66 -21.09 22.90
C ALA A 349 16.14 -21.39 22.65
N ALA A 350 16.54 -22.67 22.66
CA ALA A 350 17.91 -23.11 22.43
C ALA A 350 18.42 -22.77 21.02
N ILE A 351 17.54 -22.55 20.03
CA ILE A 351 17.93 -22.07 18.70
C ILE A 351 18.76 -20.77 18.79
N ALA A 352 18.48 -19.90 19.75
CA ALA A 352 19.25 -18.66 19.93
C ALA A 352 20.66 -18.85 20.51
N LEU A 353 21.03 -20.06 20.97
CA LEU A 353 22.40 -20.37 21.40
C LEU A 353 23.38 -20.32 20.22
N ASP A 354 22.91 -20.48 18.99
CA ASP A 354 23.72 -20.36 17.77
C ASP A 354 23.63 -18.96 17.13
N HIS A 355 22.91 -18.02 17.74
CA HIS A 355 22.76 -16.67 17.18
C HIS A 355 24.12 -15.96 17.10
N PRO A 356 24.44 -15.21 16.02
CA PRO A 356 25.70 -14.47 15.89
C PRO A 356 25.93 -13.39 16.97
N ALA A 357 24.92 -13.04 17.75
CA ALA A 357 24.97 -11.97 18.74
C ALA A 357 25.19 -12.59 20.13
N PRO A 358 26.32 -12.31 20.81
CA PRO A 358 26.62 -12.91 22.11
C PRO A 358 25.57 -12.57 23.17
N GLU A 359 24.99 -11.36 23.13
CA GLU A 359 23.94 -10.96 24.06
C GLU A 359 22.66 -11.81 23.96
N LEU A 360 22.37 -12.39 22.80
CA LEU A 360 21.22 -13.26 22.61
C LEU A 360 21.52 -14.70 23.05
N ARG A 361 22.73 -15.20 22.78
CA ARG A 361 23.19 -16.50 23.28
C ARG A 361 23.16 -16.56 24.80
N GLU A 362 23.68 -15.52 25.45
CA GLU A 362 23.69 -15.45 26.92
C GLU A 362 22.26 -15.41 27.48
N ARG A 363 21.37 -14.63 26.86
CA ARG A 363 19.99 -14.56 27.30
C ARG A 363 19.23 -15.88 27.14
N ALA A 364 19.49 -16.63 26.07
CA ALA A 364 18.93 -17.97 25.88
C ALA A 364 19.46 -18.95 26.94
N ARG A 365 20.77 -18.95 27.21
CA ARG A 365 21.40 -19.74 28.29
C ARG A 365 20.77 -19.44 29.64
N THR A 366 20.71 -18.16 30.02
CA THR A 366 20.10 -17.72 31.28
C THR A 366 18.65 -18.21 31.39
N LEU A 367 17.85 -18.10 30.33
CA LEU A 367 16.46 -18.54 30.33
C LEU A 367 16.34 -20.04 30.59
N ILE A 368 17.20 -20.85 29.94
CA ILE A 368 17.24 -22.30 30.09
C ILE A 368 17.66 -22.67 31.52
N GLU A 369 18.77 -22.13 32.01
CA GLU A 369 19.29 -22.40 33.36
C GLU A 369 18.28 -22.04 34.46
N GLN A 370 17.59 -20.90 34.32
CA GLN A 370 16.56 -20.46 35.26
C GLN A 370 15.41 -21.46 35.41
N HIS A 371 15.04 -22.16 34.33
CA HIS A 371 13.89 -23.06 34.32
C HIS A 371 14.27 -24.54 34.47
N THR A 372 15.53 -24.91 34.25
CA THR A 372 16.04 -26.27 34.55
C THR A 372 16.53 -26.41 36.00
N ALA A 373 16.99 -25.31 36.63
CA ALA A 373 17.36 -25.30 38.05
C ALA A 373 16.15 -25.33 39.00
N ARG A 374 14.92 -25.18 38.48
CA ARG A 374 13.69 -25.24 39.26
C ARG A 374 13.26 -26.71 39.39
N PRO A 375 13.21 -27.30 40.60
CA PRO A 375 12.76 -28.67 40.75
C PRO A 375 11.30 -28.78 40.28
N ALA A 376 10.97 -29.81 39.51
CA ALA A 376 9.59 -30.10 39.13
C ALA A 376 8.71 -30.19 40.38
N PRO A 377 7.55 -29.49 40.45
CA PRO A 377 6.61 -29.68 41.53
C PRO A 377 5.97 -31.06 41.34
N GLY A 378 6.52 -32.08 42.00
CA GLY A 378 6.00 -33.45 41.90
C GLY A 378 6.91 -34.57 42.36
N ALA A 379 8.20 -34.35 42.65
CA ALA A 379 9.05 -35.37 43.24
C ALA A 379 9.20 -35.17 44.76
N ALA A 380 8.08 -35.20 45.50
CA ALA A 380 8.14 -35.48 46.93
C ALA A 380 8.61 -36.93 47.06
N GLY A 381 9.85 -37.09 47.56
CA GLY A 381 10.48 -38.38 47.72
C GLY A 381 9.59 -39.34 48.48
N VAL A 382 9.34 -40.51 47.89
CA VAL A 382 8.97 -41.70 48.65
C VAL A 382 10.21 -42.06 49.48
N PRO A 383 10.19 -41.99 50.81
CA PRO A 383 11.29 -42.55 51.60
C PRO A 383 11.30 -44.05 51.36
N SER A 384 12.35 -44.52 50.68
CA SER A 384 12.68 -45.93 50.52
C SER A 384 12.99 -46.52 51.90
N ASN A 385 11.97 -47.04 52.57
CA ASN A 385 12.15 -47.87 53.76
C ASN A 385 12.69 -49.25 53.31
N ARG A 386 14.01 -49.38 53.22
CA ARG A 386 14.68 -50.68 53.21
C ARG A 386 15.05 -51.02 54.66
N PRO A 387 14.64 -52.17 55.20
CA PRO A 387 15.10 -52.60 56.51
C PRO A 387 16.59 -52.93 56.44
N GLU A 388 17.39 -52.27 57.27
CA GLU A 388 18.79 -52.60 57.51
C GLU A 388 18.90 -54.01 58.09
N ALA A 389 19.69 -54.84 57.41
CA ALA A 389 20.05 -56.17 57.89
C ALA A 389 20.95 -56.04 59.13
N PHE A 390 20.50 -56.65 60.22
CA PHE A 390 21.26 -56.88 61.45
C PHE A 390 22.61 -57.56 61.14
N LEU A 391 23.71 -56.91 61.52
CA LEU A 391 24.99 -57.58 61.74
C LEU A 391 25.08 -58.04 63.21
N PRO A 392 25.55 -59.27 63.49
CA PRO A 392 25.59 -59.80 64.85
C PRO A 392 26.71 -59.19 65.70
N VAL A 393 26.36 -58.93 66.96
CA VAL A 393 27.23 -58.41 68.03
C VAL A 393 28.25 -59.48 68.45
N PRO A 394 29.54 -59.15 68.67
CA PRO A 394 30.48 -60.10 69.24
C PRO A 394 30.24 -60.24 70.75
N MET A 395 30.03 -61.48 71.19
CA MET A 395 29.86 -61.84 72.59
C MET A 395 31.25 -62.07 73.20
N VAL A 396 31.68 -61.18 74.10
CA VAL A 396 32.87 -61.37 74.91
C VAL A 396 32.55 -61.21 76.39
N GLU A 397 32.99 -62.24 77.12
CA GLU A 397 33.41 -62.29 78.52
C GLU A 397 32.37 -62.63 79.62
N ARG A 398 32.59 -63.75 80.32
CA ARG A 398 33.47 -63.80 81.52
C ARG A 398 33.70 -65.23 82.09
N PRO A 399 34.69 -65.42 82.99
CA PRO A 399 35.39 -66.70 83.24
C PRO A 399 35.03 -67.38 84.58
N LEU A 400 35.74 -68.50 84.84
CA LEU A 400 35.79 -69.39 86.04
C LEU A 400 34.69 -70.47 86.04
N SER A 401 34.97 -71.78 86.16
CA SER A 401 36.04 -72.51 86.88
C SER A 401 36.61 -73.69 86.08
#